data_AF-A0A382HE91-F1
#
_entry.id   AF-A0A382HE91-F1
#
_cell.length_a   1.000
_cell.length_b   1.000
_cell.length_c   1.000
_cell.angle_alpha   90.00
_cell.angle_beta   90.00
_cell.angle_gamma   90.00
#
_symmetry.space_group_name_H-M   'P 1'
#
loop_
_entity.id
_entity.type
_entity.pdbx_description
1 polymer ?
#
loop_
_entity_poly.entity_id
_entity_poly.type
_entity_poly.pdbx_seq_one_letter_code
_entity_poly.pdbx_strand_id
1 'polypeptide(L)' 'MFSLTDKQALNFHRDGFVFVDKLISDSTIKELRDAFDQIFSGQFETGVRPDEVNWQEGESNPT' A
#
# COMPACT_ATOMS: atom_id res chain seq x y z
N MET A 1 -7.63 4.97 16.36
CA MET A 1 -6.70 5.79 15.55
C MET A 1 -5.30 5.59 16.13
N PHE A 2 -4.29 5.34 15.30
CA PHE A 2 -2.92 5.13 15.77
C PHE A 2 -2.31 6.45 16.24
N SER A 3 -1.59 6.42 17.37
CA SER A 3 -0.83 7.54 17.90
C SER A 3 0.59 7.08 18.23
N LEU A 4 1.59 7.90 17.88
CA LEU A 4 2.98 7.62 18.22
C LEU A 4 3.19 7.73 19.73
N THR A 5 4.05 6.86 20.26
CA THR A 5 4.64 7.08 21.59
C THR A 5 5.71 8.17 21.53
N ASP A 6 5.99 8.84 22.65
CA ASP A 6 7.05 9.86 22.73
C ASP A 6 8.41 9.34 22.27
N LYS A 7 8.72 8.08 22.57
CA LYS A 7 9.94 7.41 22.11
C LYS A 7 9.97 7.26 20.58
N GLN A 8 8.86 6.88 19.97
CA GLN A 8 8.76 6.77 18.51
C GLN A 8 8.84 8.15 17.84
N ALA A 9 8.24 9.18 18.44
CA ALA A 9 8.37 10.55 17.97
C ALA A 9 9.84 11.01 18.01
N LEU A 10 10.54 10.78 19.13
CA LEU A 10 11.96 11.11 19.26
C LEU A 10 12.83 10.35 18.26
N ASN A 11 12.59 9.05 18.07
CA ASN A 11 13.30 8.25 17.08
C ASN A 11 13.07 8.79 15.66
N PHE A 12 11.83 9.16 15.32
CA PHE A 12 11.53 9.77 14.03
C PHE A 12 12.28 11.09 13.82
N HIS A 13 12.36 11.95 14.85
CA HIS A 13 13.11 13.20 14.77
C HIS A 13 14.61 12.98 14.57
N ARG A 14 15.16 11.89 15.14
CA ARG A 14 16.58 11.53 15.01
C ARG A 14 16.90 10.84 13.68
N ASP A 15 16.06 9.90 13.26
CA ASP A 15 16.37 8.93 12.21
C ASP A 15 15.62 9.22 10.90
N GLY A 16 14.60 10.08 10.92
CA GLY A 16 13.73 10.38 9.78
C GLY A 16 12.67 9.30 9.49
N PHE A 17 12.64 8.21 10.26
CA PHE A 17 11.64 7.15 10.15
C PHE A 17 11.43 6.45 11.49
N VAL A 18 10.35 5.67 11.59
CA VAL A 18 10.10 4.79 12.74
C VAL A 18 9.40 3.52 12.31
N PHE A 19 9.78 2.39 12.90
CA PHE A 19 9.06 1.13 12.71
C PHE A 19 7.86 1.07 13.66
N VAL A 20 6.70 0.74 13.09
CA VAL A 20 5.47 0.47 13.84
C VAL A 20 5.04 -0.94 13.51
N ASP A 21 5.16 -1.83 14.50
CA ASP A 21 4.71 -3.21 14.34
C ASP A 21 3.18 -3.27 14.25
N LYS A 22 2.67 -4.12 13.35
CA LYS A 22 1.23 -4.38 13.14
C LYS A 22 0.36 -3.12 13.08
N LEU A 23 0.83 -2.10 12.34
CA LEU A 23 0.07 -0.85 12.16
C LEU A 23 -1.31 -1.09 11.52
N ILE A 24 -1.41 -2.08 10.64
CA ILE A 24 -2.65 -2.52 10.00
C ILE A 24 -3.02 -3.93 10.45
N SER A 25 -4.32 -4.21 10.49
CA SER A 25 -4.84 -5.52 10.90
C SER A 25 -4.67 -6.58 9.82
N ASP A 26 -4.64 -7.86 10.22
CA ASP A 26 -4.56 -8.99 9.28
C ASP A 26 -5.74 -9.04 8.30
N SER A 27 -6.94 -8.62 8.73
CA SER A 27 -8.10 -8.50 7.83
C SER A 27 -7.90 -7.42 6.77
N THR A 28 -7.36 -6.26 7.15
CA THR A 28 -7.00 -5.20 6.20
C THR A 28 -5.93 -5.66 5.23
N ILE A 29 -4.94 -6.44 5.70
CA ILE A 29 -3.91 -7.02 4.82
C ILE A 29 -4.53 -7.92 3.76
N LYS A 30 -5.53 -8.72 4.13
CA LYS A 30 -6.24 -9.58 3.17
C LYS A 30 -6.96 -8.75 2.10
N GLU A 31 -7.73 -7.74 2.52
CA GLU A 31 -8.43 -6.84 1.60
C GLU A 31 -7.47 -6.10 0.66
N LEU A 32 -6.32 -5.65 1.16
CA LEU A 32 -5.30 -5.01 0.33
C LEU A 32 -4.75 -5.95 -0.73
N ARG A 33 -4.48 -7.23 -0.40
CA ARG A 33 -4.01 -8.22 -1.37
C ARG A 33 -5.01 -8.37 -2.52
N ASP A 34 -6.29 -8.55 -2.19
CA ASP A 34 -7.35 -8.70 -3.18
C ASP A 34 -7.47 -7.44 -4.06
N ALA A 35 -7.29 -6.23 -3.49
CA ALA A 35 -7.30 -4.98 -4.24
C ALA A 35 -6.09 -4.84 -5.18
N PHE A 36 -4.90 -5.26 -4.76
CA PHE A 36 -3.71 -5.27 -5.62
C PHE A 36 -3.89 -6.23 -6.81
N ASP A 37 -4.40 -7.44 -6.55
CA ASP A 37 -4.67 -8.43 -7.62
C ASP A 37 -5.67 -7.87 -8.67
N GLN A 38 -6.69 -7.14 -8.23
CA GLN A 38 -7.64 -6.47 -9.12
C GLN A 38 -6.98 -5.36 -9.95
N ILE A 39 -6.25 -4.43 -9.32
CA ILE A 39 -5.63 -3.30 -10.04
C ILE A 39 -4.61 -3.81 -11.08
N PHE A 40 -3.79 -4.80 -10.72
CA PHE A 40 -2.80 -5.33 -11.64
C PHE A 40 -3.43 -6.14 -12.80
N SER A 41 -4.60 -6.74 -12.60
CA SER A 41 -5.39 -7.36 -13.68
C SER A 41 -6.22 -6.35 -14.49
N GLY A 42 -6.07 -5.04 -14.24
CA GLY A 42 -6.78 -3.98 -14.94
C GLY A 42 -8.21 -3.72 -14.45
N GLN A 43 -8.59 -4.29 -13.31
CA GLN A 43 -9.86 -4.02 -12.65
C GLN A 43 -9.71 -2.83 -11.70
N PHE A 44 -10.08 -1.64 -12.19
CA PHE A 44 -10.07 -0.41 -11.40
C PHE A 44 -11.41 -0.20 -10.70
N GLU A 45 -11.39 0.45 -9.53
CA GLU A 45 -12.59 0.68 -8.69
C GLU A 45 -13.77 1.29 -9.46
N THR A 46 -13.50 2.25 -10.36
CA THR A 46 -14.51 2.93 -11.16
C THR A 46 -14.81 2.25 -12.49
N GLY A 47 -14.08 1.19 -12.82
CA GLY A 47 -14.06 0.57 -14.16
C GLY A 47 -13.33 1.39 -15.22
N VAL A 48 -12.81 2.58 -14.89
CA VAL A 48 -12.07 3.44 -15.80
C VAL A 48 -10.58 3.34 -15.50
N ARG A 49 -9.77 3.06 -16.52
CA ARG A 49 -8.30 3.05 -16.42
C ARG A 49 -7.78 4.46 -16.14
N PRO A 50 -6.94 4.67 -15.11
CA PRO A 50 -6.24 5.94 -14.90
C PRO A 50 -5.36 6.31 -16.08
N ASP A 51 -5.08 7.59 -16.23
CA ASP A 51 -4.12 8.12 -17.18
C ASP A 51 -2.68 7.63 -16.91
N GLU A 52 -2.30 7.55 -15.64
CA GLU A 52 -1.00 7.03 -15.20
C GLU A 52 -1.09 5.58 -14.71
N VAL A 53 -0.95 4.62 -15.63
CA VAL A 53 -0.77 3.19 -15.31
C VAL A 53 0.55 2.71 -15.90
N ASN A 54 1.55 2.51 -15.04
CA ASN A 54 2.91 2.13 -15.43
C ASN A 54 3.06 0.64 -15.83
N TRP A 55 2.16 -0.21 -15.37
CA TRP A 55 2.19 -1.65 -15.68
C TRP A 55 0.78 -2.19 -15.83
N GLN A 56 0.57 -3.05 -16.82
CA GLN A 56 -0.71 -3.69 -17.11
C GLN A 56 -0.51 -5.12 -17.57
N GLU A 57 -1.27 -6.06 -16.99
CA GLU A 57 -1.26 -7.46 -17.39
C GLU A 57 -1.60 -7.61 -18.88
N GLY A 58 -0.79 -8.36 -19.61
CA GLY A 58 -0.93 -8.57 -21.06
C GLY A 58 -0.38 -7.44 -21.95
N GLU A 59 -0.12 -6.25 -21.40
CA GLU A 59 0.49 -5.13 -22.16
C GLU A 59 1.95 -4.89 -21.78
N SER A 60 2.30 -5.05 -20.49
CA SER A 60 3.62 -4.74 -19.94
C SER A 60 4.49 -5.98 -19.78
N ASN A 61 5.81 -5.78 -19.76
CA ASN A 61 6.76 -6.88 -19.56
C ASN A 61 6.69 -7.39 -18.11
N PRO A 62 6.45 -8.69 -17.86
CA PRO A 62 6.44 -9.27 -16.51
C PRO A 62 7.83 -9.76 -16.02
N THR A 63 8.89 -9.60 -16.81
CA THR A 63 10.26 -10.08 -16.51
C THR A 63 11.27 -8.96 -16.24
#